data_AF-A0A2J4R1K2-F1
#
_entry.id   AF-A0A2J4R1K2-F1
#
_cell.length_a   1.000
_cell.length_b   1.000
_cell.length_c   1.000
_cell.angle_alpha   90.00
_cell.angle_beta   90.00
_cell.angle_gamma   90.00
#
_symmetry.space_group_name_H-M   'P 1'
#
loop_
_entity.id
_entity.type
_entity.pdbx_description
1 polymer ?
#
loop_
_entity_poly.entity_id
_entity_poly.type
_entity_poly.pdbx_seq_one_letter_code
_entity_poly.pdbx_strand_id
1 'polypeptide(L)'
;MTEAMKITLTAQPADARWGEKASYSINNDGIALHLNGKDDLGLIQRAARKIDGMGIKHVALDGEGWDTDRAWAFWAGYKGPKGSRKVEWPTLDDAQKSELDNRLTIIDWVRDTINAPAEELGPEQLA
;
A
#
# COMPACT_ATOMS: atom_id res chain seq x y z
N MET A 1 11.88 -3.39 16.52
CA MET A 1 10.96 -2.92 15.46
C MET A 1 11.66 -1.82 14.69
N THR A 2 11.55 -1.76 13.37
CA THR A 2 12.12 -0.66 12.58
C THR A 2 11.23 0.59 12.69
N GLU A 3 11.80 1.77 12.51
CA GLU A 3 11.02 3.01 12.35
C GLU A 3 10.19 2.96 11.05
N ALA A 4 9.15 3.79 10.99
CA ALA A 4 8.25 3.85 9.84
C ALA A 4 8.90 4.64 8.69
N MET A 5 8.95 4.04 7.50
CA MET A 5 9.31 4.75 6.27
C MET A 5 8.12 5.59 5.80
N LYS A 6 8.29 6.92 5.70
CA LYS A 6 7.23 7.80 5.21
C LYS A 6 6.99 7.62 3.72
N ILE A 7 5.73 7.52 3.32
CA ILE A 7 5.27 7.45 1.93
C ILE A 7 4.37 8.67 1.69
N THR A 8 4.76 9.51 0.74
CA THR A 8 4.05 10.75 0.39
C THR A 8 3.59 10.74 -1.06
N LEU A 9 2.54 11.52 -1.36
CA LEU A 9 2.04 11.70 -2.72
C LEU A 9 2.46 13.08 -3.24
N THR A 10 2.88 13.17 -4.50
CA THR A 10 3.21 14.45 -5.13
C THR A 10 2.88 14.41 -6.62
N ALA A 11 2.41 15.54 -7.16
CA ALA A 11 2.27 15.74 -8.61
C ALA A 11 3.57 16.23 -9.27
N GLN A 12 4.60 16.55 -8.48
CA GLN A 12 5.91 16.93 -9.01
C GLN A 12 6.65 15.69 -9.50
N PRO A 13 7.33 15.74 -10.66
CA PRO A 13 8.15 14.63 -11.13
C PRO A 13 9.36 14.40 -10.21
N ALA A 14 9.93 13.20 -10.28
CA ALA A 14 11.21 12.92 -9.63
C ALA A 14 12.33 13.79 -10.23
N ASP A 15 13.41 14.00 -9.48
CA ASP A 15 14.59 14.65 -10.02
C ASP A 15 15.27 13.81 -11.12
N ALA A 16 16.15 14.46 -11.90
CA ALA A 16 16.75 13.87 -13.10
C ALA A 16 17.54 12.57 -12.86
N ARG A 17 17.99 12.27 -11.62
CA ARG A 17 18.72 11.03 -11.31
C ARG A 17 17.84 9.79 -11.46
N TRP A 18 16.53 9.95 -11.27
CA TRP A 18 15.54 8.88 -11.41
C TRP A 18 14.99 8.77 -12.85
N GLY A 19 15.26 9.76 -13.69
CA GLY A 19 14.73 9.89 -15.04
C GLY A 19 13.30 10.44 -15.10
N GLU A 20 12.84 10.80 -16.30
CA GLU A 20 11.60 11.55 -16.53
C GLU A 20 10.30 10.78 -16.23
N LYS A 21 10.37 9.46 -16.05
CA LYS A 21 9.19 8.57 -15.92
C LYS A 21 9.16 7.77 -14.62
N ALA A 22 9.95 8.17 -13.63
CA ALA A 22 9.97 7.50 -12.34
C ALA A 22 8.62 7.65 -11.63
N SER A 23 8.06 6.52 -11.18
CA SER A 23 6.80 6.50 -10.40
C SER A 23 7.01 6.73 -8.91
N TYR A 24 8.25 6.56 -8.43
CA TYR A 24 8.65 6.89 -7.08
C TYR A 24 10.10 7.36 -7.05
N SER A 25 10.45 8.11 -6.02
CA SER A 25 11.83 8.43 -5.66
C SER A 25 12.02 8.30 -4.15
N ILE A 26 13.27 8.18 -3.72
CA ILE A 26 13.64 7.99 -2.32
C ILE A 26 14.69 9.02 -1.94
N ASN A 27 14.48 9.67 -0.79
CA ASN A 27 15.44 10.58 -0.16
C ASN A 27 15.49 10.33 1.36
N ASN A 28 16.12 11.23 2.13
CA ASN A 28 16.22 11.10 3.58
C ASN A 28 14.88 11.22 4.31
N ASP A 29 13.90 11.91 3.70
CA ASP A 29 12.59 12.15 4.32
C ASP A 29 11.64 10.96 4.12
N GLY A 30 11.85 10.18 3.04
CA GLY A 30 11.09 8.97 2.77
C GLY A 30 10.97 8.66 1.28
N ILE A 31 9.84 8.08 0.91
CA ILE A 31 9.50 7.72 -0.47
C ILE A 31 8.39 8.65 -0.97
N ALA A 32 8.61 9.31 -2.09
CA ALA A 32 7.60 10.11 -2.78
C ALA A 32 7.05 9.32 -3.96
N LEU A 33 5.72 9.25 -4.09
CA LEU A 33 5.03 8.69 -5.25
C LEU A 33 4.61 9.83 -6.20
N HIS A 34 5.11 9.78 -7.44
CA HIS A 34 4.95 10.84 -8.44
C HIS A 34 3.70 10.59 -9.29
N LEU A 35 2.58 11.17 -8.85
CA LEU A 35 1.27 11.09 -9.51
C LEU A 35 1.28 11.86 -10.84
N ASN A 36 0.51 11.37 -11.81
CA ASN A 36 0.42 11.99 -13.14
C ASN A 36 -1.01 12.16 -13.64
N GLY A 37 -2.02 11.80 -12.83
CA GLY A 37 -3.43 12.01 -13.12
C GLY A 37 -4.03 11.06 -14.16
N LYS A 38 -3.28 10.07 -14.67
CA LYS A 38 -3.80 9.10 -15.66
C LYS A 38 -4.34 7.84 -15.01
N ASP A 39 -3.48 7.15 -14.26
CA ASP A 39 -3.78 5.88 -13.57
C ASP A 39 -3.05 5.90 -12.22
N ASP A 40 -3.44 6.86 -11.37
CA ASP A 40 -2.75 7.09 -10.10
C ASP A 40 -2.93 5.91 -9.14
N LEU A 41 -4.11 5.28 -9.13
CA LEU A 41 -4.35 4.08 -8.31
C LEU A 41 -3.44 2.92 -8.75
N GLY A 42 -3.38 2.62 -10.05
CA GLY A 42 -2.48 1.60 -10.58
C GLY A 42 -1.00 1.95 -10.38
N LEU A 43 -0.64 3.23 -10.46
CA LEU A 43 0.72 3.71 -10.16
C LEU A 43 1.09 3.45 -8.70
N ILE A 44 0.23 3.86 -7.77
CA ILE A 44 0.43 3.67 -6.33
C ILE A 44 0.59 2.17 -6.01
N GLN A 45 -0.28 1.32 -6.56
CA GLN A 45 -0.22 -0.13 -6.35
C GLN A 45 1.10 -0.74 -6.88
N ARG A 46 1.53 -0.34 -8.08
CA ARG A 46 2.80 -0.79 -8.66
C ARG A 46 3.99 -0.33 -7.83
N ALA A 47 3.99 0.92 -7.35
CA ALA A 47 5.03 1.46 -6.50
C ALA A 47 5.09 0.73 -5.14
N ALA A 48 3.95 0.48 -4.51
CA ALA A 48 3.84 -0.28 -3.27
C ALA A 48 4.44 -1.69 -3.38
N ARG A 49 4.24 -2.37 -4.52
CA ARG A 49 4.88 -3.67 -4.80
C ARG A 49 6.40 -3.56 -4.90
N LYS A 50 6.93 -2.48 -5.47
CA LYS A 50 8.38 -2.22 -5.50
C LYS A 50 8.93 -1.94 -4.10
N ILE A 51 8.19 -1.18 -3.29
CA ILE A 51 8.54 -0.86 -1.90
C ILE A 51 8.63 -2.14 -1.06
N ASP A 52 7.69 -3.07 -1.19
CA ASP A 52 7.79 -4.37 -0.54
C ASP A 52 9.03 -5.16 -0.97
N GLY A 53 9.35 -5.12 -2.27
CA GLY A 53 10.54 -5.75 -2.84
C GLY A 53 11.87 -5.19 -2.34
N MET A 54 11.88 -3.95 -1.82
CA MET A 54 13.04 -3.34 -1.15
C MET A 54 13.22 -3.82 0.31
N GLY A 55 12.30 -4.66 0.82
CA GLY A 55 12.39 -5.19 2.18
C GLY A 55 11.87 -4.24 3.26
N ILE A 56 11.25 -3.12 2.87
CA ILE A 56 10.66 -2.16 3.81
C ILE A 56 9.36 -2.77 4.36
N LYS A 57 9.32 -3.10 5.65
CA LYS A 57 8.19 -3.80 6.32
C LYS A 57 7.34 -2.91 7.24
N HIS A 58 7.76 -1.66 7.45
CA HIS A 58 7.03 -0.69 8.26
C HIS A 58 6.99 0.64 7.51
N VAL A 59 5.78 1.09 7.14
CA VAL A 59 5.56 2.32 6.38
C VAL A 59 4.50 3.19 7.05
N ALA A 60 4.57 4.49 6.83
CA ALA A 60 3.54 5.47 7.20
C ALA A 60 3.07 6.21 5.96
N LEU A 61 1.78 6.16 5.67
CA LEU A 61 1.17 6.94 4.59
C LEU A 61 0.92 8.35 5.13
N ASP A 62 1.79 9.29 4.76
CA ASP A 62 1.86 10.62 5.35
C ASP A 62 1.64 11.71 4.28
N GLY A 63 1.34 12.92 4.74
CA GLY A 63 1.05 14.08 3.89
C GLY A 63 -0.37 14.10 3.32
N GLU A 64 -0.61 15.05 2.42
CA GLU A 64 -1.92 15.31 1.83
C GLU A 64 -2.22 14.42 0.62
N GLY A 65 -3.50 14.38 0.24
CA GLY A 65 -3.96 13.72 -0.98
C GLY A 65 -4.22 12.22 -0.82
N TRP A 66 -4.07 11.65 0.36
CA TRP A 66 -4.56 10.30 0.63
C TRP A 66 -6.08 10.30 0.79
N ASP A 67 -6.71 9.31 0.16
CA ASP A 67 -8.11 8.95 0.33
C ASP A 67 -8.20 7.41 0.47
N THR A 68 -9.41 6.89 0.67
CA THR A 68 -9.64 5.45 0.82
C THR A 68 -9.12 4.64 -0.37
N ASP A 69 -9.33 5.10 -1.60
CA ASP A 69 -8.96 4.36 -2.80
C ASP A 69 -7.45 4.32 -2.99
N ARG A 70 -6.75 5.42 -2.72
CA ARG A 70 -5.29 5.52 -2.77
C ARG A 70 -4.63 4.70 -1.67
N ALA A 71 -5.14 4.77 -0.43
CA ALA A 71 -4.65 3.96 0.68
C ALA A 71 -4.86 2.46 0.40
N TRP A 72 -6.04 2.10 -0.11
CA TRP A 72 -6.33 0.72 -0.52
C TRP A 72 -5.43 0.26 -1.67
N ALA A 73 -5.24 1.08 -2.70
CA ALA A 73 -4.36 0.76 -3.83
C ALA A 73 -2.92 0.49 -3.36
N PHE A 74 -2.42 1.29 -2.41
CA PHE A 74 -1.11 1.05 -1.80
C PHE A 74 -1.09 -0.31 -1.09
N TRP A 75 -2.03 -0.58 -0.20
CA TRP A 75 -2.09 -1.85 0.52
C TRP A 75 -2.22 -3.06 -0.40
N ALA A 76 -3.06 -2.97 -1.42
CA ALA A 76 -3.29 -4.05 -2.37
C ALA A 76 -2.00 -4.50 -3.08
N GLY A 77 -1.07 -3.55 -3.33
CA GLY A 77 0.24 -3.82 -3.92
C GLY A 77 1.33 -4.16 -2.90
N TYR A 78 1.22 -3.63 -1.67
CA TYR A 78 2.18 -3.83 -0.59
C TYR A 78 2.01 -5.18 0.11
N LYS A 79 0.76 -5.64 0.29
CA LYS A 79 0.44 -6.93 0.94
C LYS A 79 1.08 -8.08 0.16
N GLY A 80 1.82 -8.92 0.88
CA GLY A 80 2.37 -10.17 0.37
C GLY A 80 1.93 -11.36 1.23
N PRO A 81 1.90 -12.58 0.67
CA PRO A 81 1.44 -13.79 1.37
C PRO A 81 2.40 -14.27 2.47
N LYS A 82 3.58 -13.66 2.58
CA LYS A 82 4.63 -14.02 3.55
C LYS A 82 5.17 -12.77 4.26
N GLY A 83 5.50 -12.94 5.53
CA GLY A 83 6.07 -11.89 6.39
C GLY A 83 5.04 -10.88 6.87
N SER A 84 5.32 -10.26 8.02
CA SER A 84 4.48 -9.20 8.58
C SER A 84 4.80 -7.85 7.94
N ARG A 85 3.77 -7.03 7.77
CA ARG A 85 3.86 -5.65 7.30
C ARG A 85 3.05 -4.78 8.25
N LYS A 86 3.58 -3.61 8.58
CA LYS A 86 2.87 -2.60 9.36
C LYS A 86 2.70 -1.37 8.49
N VAL A 87 1.46 -0.87 8.42
CA VAL A 87 1.11 0.38 7.77
C VAL A 87 0.53 1.30 8.83
N GLU A 88 1.08 2.50 8.94
CA GLU A 88 0.44 3.60 9.66
C GLU A 88 -0.39 4.38 8.64
N TRP A 89 -1.72 4.36 8.84
CA TRP A 89 -2.68 4.90 7.88
C TRP A 89 -2.72 6.43 7.92
N PRO A 90 -3.07 7.08 6.80
CA PRO A 90 -3.19 8.52 6.76
C PRO A 90 -4.38 8.98 7.61
N THR A 91 -4.44 10.27 7.94
CA THR A 91 -5.63 10.82 8.57
C THR A 91 -6.76 10.89 7.55
N LEU A 92 -7.80 10.08 7.74
CA LEU A 92 -9.00 10.01 6.92
C LEU A 92 -10.21 10.45 7.74
N ASP A 93 -11.24 10.95 7.07
CA ASP A 93 -12.53 11.16 7.73
C ASP A 93 -13.20 9.82 8.11
N ASP A 94 -14.22 9.87 8.96
CA ASP A 94 -14.85 8.66 9.50
C ASP A 94 -15.45 7.76 8.41
N ALA A 95 -16.02 8.35 7.34
CA ALA A 95 -16.62 7.58 6.25
C ALA A 95 -15.55 6.88 5.41
N GLN A 96 -14.48 7.61 5.07
CA GLN A 96 -13.33 7.09 4.35
C GLN A 96 -12.61 5.99 5.13
N LYS A 97 -12.42 6.21 6.44
CA LYS A 97 -11.79 5.23 7.33
C LYS A 97 -12.65 3.98 7.47
N SER A 98 -13.95 4.13 7.69
CA SER A 98 -14.86 2.98 7.79
C SER A 98 -14.86 2.14 6.51
N GLU A 99 -14.86 2.78 5.34
CA GLU A 99 -14.77 2.08 4.06
C GLU A 99 -13.42 1.34 3.91
N LEU A 100 -12.30 1.98 4.29
CA LEU A 100 -10.99 1.34 4.26
C LEU A 100 -10.93 0.11 5.18
N ASP A 101 -11.43 0.25 6.41
CA ASP A 101 -11.47 -0.82 7.41
C ASP A 101 -12.35 -1.99 6.95
N ASN A 102 -13.48 -1.71 6.29
CA ASN A 102 -14.34 -2.73 5.69
C ASN A 102 -13.62 -3.50 4.58
N ARG A 103 -12.91 -2.80 3.68
CA ARG A 103 -12.11 -3.43 2.61
C ARG A 103 -10.99 -4.28 3.18
N LEU A 104 -10.24 -3.76 4.15
CA LEU A 104 -9.21 -4.50 4.85
C LEU A 104 -9.81 -5.77 5.46
N THR A 105 -10.89 -5.68 6.21
CA THR A 105 -11.50 -6.83 6.88
C THR A 105 -11.97 -7.90 5.88
N ILE A 106 -12.77 -7.51 4.88
CA ILE A 106 -13.48 -8.46 4.02
C ILE A 106 -12.58 -8.95 2.89
N ILE A 107 -11.88 -8.06 2.21
CA ILE A 107 -11.10 -8.43 1.02
C ILE A 107 -9.80 -9.12 1.44
N ASP A 108 -9.19 -8.74 2.57
CA ASP A 108 -8.05 -9.50 3.06
C ASP A 108 -8.46 -10.88 3.53
N TRP A 109 -9.61 -11.02 4.19
CA TRP A 109 -10.16 -12.35 4.51
C TRP A 109 -10.29 -13.20 3.24
N VAL A 110 -10.91 -12.70 2.17
CA VAL A 110 -11.00 -13.45 0.89
C VAL A 110 -9.61 -13.86 0.38
N ARG A 111 -8.64 -12.94 0.38
CA ARG A 111 -7.28 -13.22 -0.10
C ARG A 111 -6.57 -14.25 0.77
N ASP A 112 -6.72 -14.16 2.08
CA ASP A 112 -6.03 -15.00 3.04
C ASP A 112 -6.64 -16.40 3.07
N THR A 113 -7.97 -16.51 3.03
CA THR A 113 -8.71 -17.77 2.88
C THR A 113 -8.32 -18.51 1.60
N ILE A 114 -8.27 -17.82 0.45
CA ILE A 114 -7.86 -18.46 -0.82
C ILE A 114 -6.39 -18.89 -0.81
N ASN A 115 -5.51 -18.13 -0.14
CA ASN A 115 -4.09 -18.46 -0.05
C ASN A 115 -3.76 -19.51 1.03
N ALA A 116 -4.72 -19.89 1.86
CA ALA A 116 -4.52 -20.89 2.90
C ALA A 116 -4.23 -22.27 2.26
N PRO A 117 -3.31 -23.08 2.84
CA PRO A 117 -3.11 -24.45 2.42
C PRO A 117 -4.40 -25.27 2.52
N ALA A 118 -4.62 -26.20 1.59
CA ALA A 118 -5.79 -27.08 1.62
C ALA A 118 -5.89 -27.94 2.89
N GLU A 119 -4.76 -28.23 3.54
CA GLU A 119 -4.71 -28.92 4.84
C GLU A 119 -5.32 -28.07 5.97
N GLU A 120 -5.23 -26.74 5.87
CA GLU A 120 -5.76 -25.80 6.87
C GLU A 120 -7.22 -25.41 6.60
N LEU A 121 -7.67 -25.49 5.33
CA LEU A 121 -8.99 -25.04 4.89
C LEU A 121 -9.72 -26.11 4.06
N GLY A 122 -10.35 -27.05 4.76
CA GLY A 122 -11.28 -28.03 4.18
C GLY A 122 -12.72 -27.52 4.05
N PRO A 123 -13.65 -28.35 3.55
CA PRO A 123 -15.04 -27.96 3.33
C PRO A 123 -15.78 -27.50 4.60
N GLU A 124 -15.55 -28.16 5.74
CA GLU A 124 -16.18 -27.79 7.02
C GLU A 124 -15.62 -26.50 7.61
N GLN A 125 -14.34 -26.20 7.35
CA GLN A 125 -13.71 -24.95 7.82
C GLN A 125 -14.13 -23.75 6.96
N LEU A 126 -14.58 -23.99 5.72
CA LEU A 126 -15.03 -22.95 4.79
C LEU A 126 -16.53 -22.61 4.92
N ALA A 127 -17.37 -23.59 5.25
CA ALA A 127 -18.84 -23.47 5.27
C ALA A 127 -19.39 -22.85 6.57
#